data_AF-A0A8J5RNP0-F1
#
_entry.id   AF-A0A8J5RNP0-F1
#
_cell.length_a   1.000
_cell.length_b   1.000
_cell.length_c   1.000
_cell.angle_alpha   90.00
_cell.angle_beta   90.00
_cell.angle_gamma   90.00
#
_symmetry.space_group_name_H-M   'P 1'
#
loop_
_entity.id
_entity.type
_entity.pdbx_description
1 polymer ?
#
loop_
_entity_poly.entity_id
_entity_poly.type
_entity_poly.pdbx_seq_one_letter_code
_entity_poly.pdbx_strand_id
1 'polypeptide(L)'
;MLSLVYDAKAKDAKAQYGNFQRLFLDLTRVSTRLDISSGSLFLCGASRLAQDFFFSRRPDLETFCDVCPDVICSLQQQIVGPFSFRVESTVAIDLKKQDHLVRVDDSVFAIDWALKVLGSAKATAWYSPKHQEAMVELRFFET
;
A
#
# COMPACT_ATOMS: atom_id res chain seq x y z
N MET A 1 -18.03 -12.14 5.05
CA MET A 1 -18.24 -11.59 3.69
C MET A 1 -16.88 -11.23 3.12
N LEU A 2 -16.48 -11.82 1.98
CA LEU A 2 -15.25 -11.46 1.27
C LEU A 2 -15.62 -10.50 0.14
N SER A 3 -14.94 -9.36 0.07
CA SER A 3 -15.09 -8.36 -0.99
C SER A 3 -13.75 -8.16 -1.67
N LEU A 4 -13.73 -8.25 -2.99
CA LEU A 4 -12.58 -7.98 -3.83
C LEU A 4 -12.94 -6.80 -4.75
N VAL A 5 -12.15 -5.74 -4.68
CA VAL A 5 -12.33 -4.53 -5.48
C VAL A 5 -11.02 -4.25 -6.19
N TYR A 6 -11.09 -4.15 -7.52
CA TYR A 6 -9.95 -3.74 -8.34
C TYR A 6 -10.31 -2.44 -9.04
N ASP A 7 -9.48 -1.42 -8.83
CA ASP A 7 -9.57 -0.14 -9.53
C ASP A 7 -8.43 -0.03 -10.54
N ALA A 8 -8.77 -0.23 -11.82
CA ALA A 8 -7.82 -0.15 -12.92
C ALA A 8 -7.25 1.26 -13.13
N LYS A 9 -7.98 2.31 -12.72
CA LYS A 9 -7.55 3.71 -12.86
C LYS A 9 -6.57 4.10 -11.75
N ALA A 10 -6.82 3.62 -10.53
CA ALA A 10 -5.92 3.83 -9.39
C ALA A 10 -4.77 2.80 -9.31
N LYS A 11 -4.82 1.74 -10.14
CA LYS A 11 -3.89 0.59 -10.12
C LYS A 11 -3.79 0.00 -8.71
N ASP A 12 -4.96 -0.16 -8.10
CA ASP A 12 -5.14 -0.53 -6.70
C ASP A 12 -6.03 -1.78 -6.63
N ALA A 13 -5.57 -2.78 -5.90
CA ALA A 13 -6.29 -4.01 -5.60
C ALA A 13 -6.58 -4.07 -4.10
N LYS A 14 -7.86 -4.18 -3.73
CA LYS A 14 -8.31 -4.26 -2.35
C LYS A 14 -9.04 -5.57 -2.12
N ALA A 15 -8.62 -6.28 -1.09
CA ALA A 15 -9.33 -7.40 -0.52
C ALA A 15 -9.81 -7.04 0.87
N GLN A 16 -11.08 -7.25 1.16
CA GLN A 16 -11.65 -7.07 2.47
C GLN A 16 -12.36 -8.34 2.89
N TYR A 17 -12.01 -8.83 4.06
CA TYR A 17 -12.71 -9.88 4.74
C TYR A 17 -13.41 -9.31 5.98
N GLY A 18 -14.75 -9.42 5.99
CA GLY A 18 -15.60 -9.01 7.10
C GLY A 18 -16.26 -7.63 6.94
N ASN A 19 -17.04 -7.19 7.92
CA ASN A 19 -18.00 -6.10 7.74
C ASN A 19 -18.22 -5.18 8.98
N PHE A 20 -17.29 -5.13 9.93
CA PHE A 20 -17.39 -4.27 11.13
C PHE A 20 -18.67 -4.47 11.98
N GLN A 21 -19.33 -5.62 11.86
CA GLN A 21 -20.55 -5.96 12.59
C GLN A 21 -20.24 -6.59 13.95
N ARG A 22 -19.12 -7.33 14.06
CA ARG A 22 -18.70 -7.95 15.33
C ARG A 22 -17.75 -7.04 16.09
N LEU A 23 -17.74 -7.23 17.41
CA LEU A 23 -16.97 -6.44 18.36
C LEU A 23 -15.46 -6.69 18.27
N PHE A 24 -14.99 -7.78 17.69
CA PHE A 24 -13.56 -8.14 17.68
C PHE A 24 -13.20 -8.81 16.36
N LEU A 25 -12.02 -8.44 15.82
CA LEU A 25 -11.41 -9.07 14.65
C LEU A 25 -12.35 -9.27 13.45
N ASP A 26 -13.34 -8.39 13.30
CA ASP A 26 -14.38 -8.57 12.28
C ASP A 26 -14.03 -7.94 10.94
N LEU A 27 -12.94 -7.18 10.86
CA LEU A 27 -12.46 -6.62 9.60
C LEU A 27 -10.96 -6.87 9.46
N THR A 28 -10.61 -7.55 8.38
CA THR A 28 -9.26 -7.56 7.82
C THR A 28 -9.35 -7.00 6.41
N ARG A 29 -8.66 -5.90 6.14
CA ARG A 29 -8.55 -5.33 4.79
C ARG A 29 -7.09 -5.31 4.39
N VAL A 30 -6.82 -5.83 3.22
CA VAL A 30 -5.53 -5.79 2.56
C VAL A 30 -5.70 -4.98 1.29
N SER A 31 -4.84 -3.99 1.07
CA SER A 31 -4.77 -3.29 -0.20
C SER A 31 -3.35 -3.28 -0.72
N THR A 32 -3.22 -3.39 -2.03
CA THR A 32 -1.94 -3.32 -2.73
C THR A 32 -2.10 -2.34 -3.87
N ARG A 33 -1.27 -1.31 -3.88
CA ARG A 33 -1.29 -0.23 -4.87
C ARG A 33 0.07 -0.15 -5.55
N LEU A 34 0.05 -0.01 -6.87
CA LEU A 34 1.26 0.22 -7.65
C LEU A 34 1.42 1.73 -7.88
N ASP A 35 2.51 2.29 -7.37
CA ASP A 35 2.86 3.68 -7.64
C ASP A 35 3.86 3.75 -8.80
N ILE A 36 3.42 4.38 -9.89
CA ILE A 36 4.23 4.56 -11.10
C ILE A 36 4.50 6.05 -11.22
N SER A 37 5.72 6.44 -10.83
CA SER A 37 6.20 7.82 -10.88
C SER A 37 6.20 8.41 -12.31
N SER A 38 6.48 7.60 -13.33
CA SER A 38 6.39 7.99 -14.74
C SER A 38 5.98 6.85 -15.67
N GLY A 39 4.78 6.96 -16.26
CA GLY A 39 4.25 5.95 -17.17
C GLY A 39 5.03 5.81 -18.48
N SER A 40 5.64 6.89 -18.98
CA SER A 40 6.43 6.86 -20.22
C SER A 40 7.78 6.17 -20.03
N LEU A 41 8.45 6.41 -18.90
CA LEU A 41 9.69 5.72 -18.55
C LEU A 41 9.44 4.22 -18.32
N PHE A 42 8.35 3.89 -17.63
CA PHE A 42 7.89 2.51 -17.45
C PHE A 42 7.68 1.79 -18.79
N LEU A 43 6.93 2.37 -19.73
CA LEU A 43 6.67 1.75 -21.03
C LEU A 43 7.94 1.65 -21.90
N CYS A 44 8.78 2.69 -21.89
CA CYS A 44 10.05 2.68 -22.61
C CYS A 44 10.99 1.59 -22.08
N GLY A 45 11.12 1.45 -20.77
CA GLY A 45 11.97 0.41 -20.21
C GLY A 45 11.34 -0.99 -20.32
N ALA A 46 10.02 -1.15 -20.16
CA ALA A 46 9.34 -2.44 -20.36
C ALA A 46 9.47 -2.94 -21.81
N SER A 47 9.37 -2.03 -22.80
CA SER A 47 9.58 -2.39 -24.21
C SER A 47 11.03 -2.77 -24.52
N ARG A 48 12.01 -2.10 -23.89
CA ARG A 48 13.43 -2.50 -23.98
C ARG A 48 13.68 -3.87 -23.36
N LEU A 49 13.15 -4.14 -22.16
CA LEU A 49 13.29 -5.44 -21.50
C LEU A 49 12.62 -6.56 -22.31
N ALA A 50 11.45 -6.30 -22.89
CA ALA A 50 10.78 -7.25 -23.76
C ALA A 50 11.64 -7.52 -25.02
N GLN A 51 12.18 -6.48 -25.66
CA GLN A 51 13.09 -6.65 -26.79
C GLN A 51 14.34 -7.45 -26.42
N ASP A 52 15.01 -7.12 -25.31
CA ASP A 52 16.18 -7.86 -24.86
C ASP A 52 15.86 -9.34 -24.59
N PHE A 53 14.70 -9.62 -23.98
CA PHE A 53 14.23 -11.00 -23.79
C PHE A 53 13.97 -11.71 -25.13
N PHE A 54 13.28 -11.06 -26.07
CA PHE A 54 13.02 -11.61 -27.41
C PHE A 54 14.31 -11.92 -28.18
N PHE A 55 15.34 -11.09 -28.03
CA PHE A 55 16.65 -11.28 -28.66
C PHE A 55 17.61 -12.15 -27.83
N SER A 56 17.12 -12.80 -26.76
CA SER A 56 17.95 -13.62 -25.85
C SER A 56 19.15 -12.89 -25.27
N ARG A 57 19.07 -11.56 -25.20
CA ARG A 57 20.06 -10.70 -24.58
C ARG A 57 19.80 -10.68 -23.07
N ARG A 58 20.86 -10.71 -22.26
CA ARG A 58 20.68 -10.57 -20.81
C ARG A 58 20.04 -9.22 -20.52
N PRO A 59 18.85 -9.19 -19.91
CA PRO A 59 18.19 -7.94 -19.58
C PRO A 59 19.08 -7.16 -18.61
N ASP A 60 19.27 -5.88 -18.92
CA ASP A 60 20.05 -4.99 -18.08
C ASP A 60 19.31 -4.74 -16.75
N LEU A 61 19.99 -5.04 -15.63
CA LEU A 61 19.41 -4.93 -14.29
C LEU A 61 19.09 -3.48 -13.92
N GLU A 62 19.85 -2.53 -14.47
CA GLU A 62 19.60 -1.10 -14.28
C GLU A 62 18.31 -0.67 -14.96
N THR A 63 18.11 -1.07 -16.23
CA THR A 63 16.85 -0.85 -16.95
C THR A 63 15.66 -1.55 -16.27
N PHE A 64 15.87 -2.69 -15.60
CA PHE A 64 14.81 -3.38 -14.83
C PHE A 64 14.41 -2.64 -13.55
N CYS A 65 15.39 -2.09 -12.81
CA CYS A 65 15.11 -1.28 -11.63
C CYS A 65 14.39 0.01 -12.00
N ASP A 66 14.80 0.68 -13.08
CA ASP A 66 14.17 1.93 -13.56
C ASP A 66 12.70 1.72 -14.01
N VAL A 67 12.32 0.47 -14.29
CA VAL A 67 10.97 0.09 -14.70
C VAL A 67 10.15 -0.43 -13.53
N CYS A 68 10.76 -0.88 -12.43
CA CYS A 68 9.98 -1.44 -11.33
C CYS A 68 9.21 -0.32 -10.60
N PRO A 69 7.87 -0.39 -10.57
CA PRO A 69 7.09 0.54 -9.77
C PRO A 69 7.24 0.22 -8.29
N ASP A 70 7.08 1.25 -7.46
CA ASP A 70 6.98 1.04 -6.02
C ASP A 70 5.64 0.37 -5.70
N VAL A 71 5.66 -0.58 -4.79
CA VAL A 71 4.46 -1.32 -4.36
C VAL A 71 4.12 -0.90 -2.96
N ILE A 72 2.96 -0.27 -2.79
CA ILE A 72 2.44 0.12 -1.49
C ILE A 72 1.46 -0.97 -1.02
N CYS A 73 1.76 -1.57 0.12
CA CYS A 73 0.94 -2.59 0.75
C CYS A 73 0.33 -2.03 2.04
N SER A 74 -0.98 -2.08 2.18
CA SER A 74 -1.70 -1.65 3.39
C SER A 74 -2.43 -2.85 3.99
N LEU A 75 -2.22 -3.09 5.29
CA LEU A 75 -2.97 -4.04 6.08
C LEU A 75 -3.73 -3.28 7.15
N GLN A 76 -5.04 -3.43 7.19
CA GLN A 76 -5.91 -2.88 8.21
C GLN A 76 -6.64 -4.01 8.94
N GLN A 77 -6.57 -4.02 10.26
CA GLN A 77 -7.22 -4.98 11.13
C GLN A 77 -8.05 -4.26 12.19
N GLN A 78 -9.34 -4.55 12.27
CA GLN A 78 -10.15 -4.16 13.42
C GLN A 78 -9.69 -4.97 14.64
N ILE A 79 -9.39 -4.28 15.74
CA ILE A 79 -8.93 -4.92 16.98
C ILE A 79 -10.15 -5.18 17.87
N VAL A 80 -10.79 -4.10 18.33
CA VAL A 80 -11.91 -4.13 19.26
C VAL A 80 -12.83 -2.94 19.03
N GLY A 81 -14.14 -3.20 18.98
CA GLY A 81 -15.18 -2.20 18.81
C GLY A 81 -14.86 -1.23 17.67
N PRO A 82 -14.79 0.08 17.94
CA PRO A 82 -14.50 1.11 16.93
C PRO A 82 -13.01 1.29 16.60
N PHE A 83 -12.11 0.53 17.23
CA PHE A 83 -10.68 0.65 17.03
C PHE A 83 -10.17 -0.28 15.94
N SER A 84 -9.39 0.28 15.03
CA SER A 84 -8.68 -0.48 13.99
C SER A 84 -7.23 -0.06 13.94
N PHE A 85 -6.36 -1.02 13.69
CA PHE A 85 -4.96 -0.78 13.41
C PHE A 85 -4.71 -0.91 11.91
N ARG A 86 -3.82 -0.07 11.40
CA ARG A 86 -3.43 -0.06 10.00
C ARG A 86 -1.92 0.05 9.92
N VAL A 87 -1.35 -0.71 9.02
CA VAL A 87 0.06 -0.62 8.63
C VAL A 87 0.10 -0.44 7.14
N GLU A 88 0.77 0.60 6.68
CA GLU A 88 1.06 0.82 5.27
C GLU A 88 2.56 0.76 5.07
N SER A 89 3.03 -0.07 4.14
CA SER A 89 4.44 -0.26 3.84
C SER A 89 4.68 -0.05 2.36
N THR A 90 5.65 0.80 2.05
CA THR A 90 6.13 1.01 0.68
C THR A 90 7.30 0.09 0.44
N VAL A 91 7.19 -0.73 -0.60
CA VAL A 91 8.21 -1.70 -1.01
C VAL A 91 8.76 -1.27 -2.35
N ALA A 92 10.05 -0.94 -2.37
CA ALA A 92 10.80 -0.63 -3.57
C ALA A 92 11.64 -1.84 -3.98
N ILE A 93 11.70 -2.12 -5.28
CA ILE A 93 12.50 -3.20 -5.85
C ILE A 93 13.82 -2.60 -6.31
N ASP A 94 14.93 -2.93 -5.65
CA ASP A 94 16.27 -2.43 -5.99
C ASP A 94 17.23 -3.61 -6.19
N LEU A 95 17.48 -3.98 -7.45
CA LEU A 95 18.40 -5.06 -7.81
C LEU A 95 19.87 -4.61 -7.82
N LYS A 96 20.19 -3.33 -7.53
CA LYS A 96 21.58 -2.87 -7.49
C LYS A 96 22.35 -3.43 -6.28
N LYS A 97 21.65 -3.90 -5.24
CA LYS A 97 22.24 -4.60 -4.10
C LYS A 97 22.00 -6.11 -4.20
N GLN A 98 23.03 -6.86 -4.60
CA GLN A 98 23.00 -8.32 -4.80
C GLN A 98 22.43 -9.14 -3.62
N ASP A 99 22.43 -8.60 -2.40
CA ASP A 99 21.93 -9.31 -1.21
C ASP A 99 20.44 -9.10 -0.91
N HIS A 100 19.82 -7.98 -1.33
CA HIS A 100 18.43 -7.63 -0.96
C HIS A 100 17.66 -7.06 -2.15
N LEU A 101 17.05 -7.96 -2.91
CA LEU A 101 16.25 -7.69 -4.12
C LEU A 101 15.00 -6.84 -3.83
N VAL A 102 14.48 -6.94 -2.61
CA VAL A 102 13.28 -6.25 -2.14
C VAL A 102 13.63 -5.42 -0.92
N ARG A 103 13.43 -4.11 -0.99
CA ARG A 103 13.66 -3.20 0.12
C ARG A 103 12.33 -2.61 0.57
N VAL A 104 12.00 -2.82 1.84
CA VAL A 104 10.95 -2.01 2.47
C VAL A 104 11.51 -0.61 2.65
N ASP A 105 10.97 0.34 1.92
CA ASP A 105 11.49 1.70 1.88
C ASP A 105 10.92 2.53 3.03
N ASP A 106 9.60 2.51 3.23
CA ASP A 106 8.93 3.20 4.34
C ASP A 106 7.81 2.34 4.93
N SER A 107 7.46 2.61 6.18
CA SER A 107 6.33 1.98 6.87
C SER A 107 5.64 2.98 7.78
N VAL A 108 4.33 3.15 7.61
CA VAL A 108 3.49 4.03 8.41
C VAL A 108 2.53 3.17 9.22
N PHE A 109 2.54 3.38 10.53
CA PHE A 109 1.63 2.73 11.46
C PHE A 109 0.52 3.70 11.84
N ALA A 110 -0.73 3.24 11.83
CA ALA A 110 -1.86 4.06 12.19
C ALA A 110 -2.87 3.31 13.07
N ILE A 111 -3.50 4.05 13.98
CA ILE A 111 -4.62 3.60 14.80
C ILE A 111 -5.81 4.50 14.48
N ASP A 112 -6.87 3.87 13.98
CA ASP A 112 -8.15 4.48 13.67
C ASP A 112 -9.12 4.24 14.84
N TRP A 113 -9.82 5.28 15.29
CA TRP A 113 -10.92 5.22 16.25
C TRP A 113 -12.18 5.88 15.69
N ALA A 114 -13.21 5.07 15.43
CA ALA A 114 -14.50 5.54 14.96
C ALA A 114 -15.39 6.04 16.12
N LEU A 115 -15.58 7.35 16.21
CA LEU A 115 -16.40 8.03 17.21
C LEU A 115 -17.84 8.18 16.70
N LYS A 116 -18.66 7.14 16.90
CA LYS A 116 -20.09 7.15 16.51
C LYS A 116 -20.92 8.24 17.22
N VAL A 117 -20.46 8.77 18.35
CA VAL A 117 -21.23 9.67 19.23
C VAL A 117 -21.13 11.15 18.81
N LEU A 118 -20.18 11.51 17.93
CA LEU A 118 -19.88 12.88 17.50
C LEU A 118 -20.16 13.08 16.00
N GLY A 119 -21.35 12.70 15.53
CA GLY A 119 -21.75 12.91 14.13
C GLY A 119 -20.87 12.16 13.13
N SER A 120 -20.55 10.89 13.42
CA SER A 120 -19.62 10.06 12.64
C SER A 120 -18.22 10.69 12.52
N ALA A 121 -17.63 11.05 13.65
CA ALA A 121 -16.25 11.49 13.70
C ALA A 121 -15.29 10.30 13.69
N LYS A 122 -14.07 10.51 13.23
CA LYS A 122 -12.99 9.53 13.23
C LYS A 122 -11.69 10.18 13.68
N ALA A 123 -11.09 9.66 14.73
CA ALA A 123 -9.74 10.01 15.13
C ALA A 123 -8.76 9.01 14.50
N THR A 124 -7.68 9.50 13.89
CA THR A 124 -6.62 8.69 13.30
C THR A 124 -5.30 9.19 13.84
N ALA A 125 -4.56 8.35 14.56
CA ALA A 125 -3.18 8.64 14.93
C ALA A 125 -2.26 7.85 14.00
N TRP A 126 -1.28 8.50 13.38
CA TRP A 126 -0.28 7.81 12.56
C TRP A 126 1.14 8.19 12.95
N TYR A 127 2.07 7.30 12.66
CA TYR A 127 3.50 7.42 12.93
C TYR A 127 4.32 6.80 11.79
N SER A 128 5.28 7.57 11.27
CA SER A 128 6.31 7.07 10.35
C SER A 128 7.65 6.98 11.10
N PRO A 129 8.19 5.77 11.34
CA PRO A 129 9.51 5.61 11.96
C PRO A 129 10.64 6.14 11.08
N LYS A 130 10.51 6.07 9.75
CA LYS A 130 11.54 6.53 8.81
C LYS A 130 11.73 8.04 8.89
N HIS A 131 10.61 8.77 8.92
CA HIS A 131 10.61 10.22 8.98
C HIS A 131 10.67 10.77 10.41
N GLN A 132 10.49 9.91 11.42
CA GLN A 132 10.34 10.29 12.83
C GLN A 132 9.19 11.29 13.07
N GLU A 133 8.11 11.12 12.29
CA GLU A 133 6.96 12.01 12.30
C GLU A 133 5.73 11.31 12.85
N ALA A 134 4.93 12.03 13.62
CA ALA A 134 3.65 11.58 14.14
C ALA A 134 2.59 12.67 13.95
N MET A 135 1.36 12.26 13.70
CA MET A 135 0.23 13.17 13.67
C MET A 135 -1.02 12.49 14.22
N VAL A 136 -1.86 13.29 14.85
CA VAL A 136 -3.22 12.90 15.22
C VAL A 136 -4.17 13.75 14.40
N GLU A 137 -5.00 13.09 13.60
CA GLU A 137 -6.01 13.71 12.77
C GLU A 137 -7.39 13.40 13.35
N LEU A 138 -8.25 14.43 13.45
CA LEU A 138 -9.64 14.28 13.84
C LEU A 138 -10.51 14.73 12.67
N ARG A 139 -11.21 13.78 12.04
CA ARG A 139 -12.17 14.04 10.97
C ARG A 139 -13.59 14.02 11.52
N PHE A 140 -14.41 14.96 11.08
CA PHE A 140 -15.84 15.03 11.42
C PHE A 140 -16.67 14.80 10.15
N PHE A 141 -17.91 14.32 10.31
CA PHE A 141 -18.87 14.15 9.20
C PHE A 141 -18.44 13.16 8.12
N GLU A 142 -17.86 12.02 8.50
CA GLU A 142 -17.71 10.89 7.56
C GLU A 142 -19.09 10.21 7.41
N THR A 143 -19.89 10.67 6.43
CA THR A 143 -21.18 10.03 6.04
C THR A 143 -20.98 8.85 5.11
#